data_AF-S3HHY4-F1
#
_entry.id   AF-S3HHY4-F1
#
_cell.length_a   1.000
_cell.length_b   1.000
_cell.length_c   1.000
_cell.angle_alpha   90.00
_cell.angle_beta   90.00
_cell.angle_gamma   90.00
#
_symmetry.space_group_name_H-M   'P 1'
#
loop_
_entity.id
_entity.type
_entity.pdbx_description
1 polymer ?
#
loop_
_entity_poly.entity_id
_entity_poly.type
_entity_poly.pdbx_seq_one_letter_code
_entity_poly.pdbx_strand_id
1 'polypeptide(L)'
;MGILDQIRKALRSADASISDLREALDAIDLEALQAEVDRAQRVRAGLLLDGTEAALDKAEAALTIAIRERDRGIAAKAELEKRIAEVAQAAAVEALTAERNKVEGEANAVANDLKKRLVGLQTEIVGILGRLHDAEKAVEQINGKLIEAGRDDLIPAVETRAFPAPAGYYAPVFSILKNEIRPVAGAPGWGAALPRA
;
A
#
# COMPACT_ATOMS: atom_id res chain seq x y z
N MET A 1 -27.48 10.83 -32.72
CA MET A 1 -26.06 11.21 -32.54
C MET A 1 -25.23 10.05 -33.03
N GLY A 2 -24.31 10.24 -33.96
CA GLY A 2 -23.54 9.11 -34.51
C GLY A 2 -22.58 8.53 -33.48
N ILE A 3 -22.21 7.25 -33.60
CA ILE A 3 -21.21 6.58 -32.75
C ILE A 3 -19.91 7.41 -32.66
N LEU A 4 -19.47 8.00 -33.78
CA LEU A 4 -18.31 8.88 -33.83
C LEU A 4 -18.44 10.17 -33.00
N ASP A 5 -19.66 10.68 -32.77
CA ASP A 5 -19.87 11.86 -31.92
C ASP A 5 -19.79 11.51 -30.43
N GLN A 6 -20.26 10.32 -30.03
CA GLN A 6 -20.08 9.81 -28.66
C GLN A 6 -18.60 9.58 -28.36
N ILE A 7 -17.87 8.98 -29.29
CA ILE A 7 -16.42 8.75 -29.17
C ILE A 7 -15.66 10.08 -29.07
N ARG A 8 -15.98 11.07 -29.92
CA ARG A 8 -15.38 12.41 -29.82
C ARG A 8 -15.69 13.09 -28.49
N LYS A 9 -16.90 12.91 -27.97
CA LYS A 9 -17.29 13.48 -26.67
C LYS A 9 -16.45 12.87 -25.54
N ALA A 10 -16.28 11.54 -25.54
CA ALA A 10 -15.43 10.85 -24.57
C ALA A 10 -13.98 11.31 -24.64
N LEU A 11 -13.41 11.42 -25.85
CA LEU A 11 -12.03 11.89 -26.05
C LEU A 11 -11.79 13.36 -25.68
N ARG A 12 -12.80 14.22 -25.82
CA ARG A 12 -12.70 15.65 -25.49
C ARG A 12 -12.92 15.95 -24.01
N SER A 13 -13.56 15.05 -23.27
CA SER A 13 -13.79 15.24 -21.84
C SER A 13 -12.52 14.97 -21.06
N ALA A 14 -12.01 16.00 -20.36
CA ALA A 14 -10.90 15.86 -19.42
C ALA A 14 -11.27 14.91 -18.27
N ASP A 15 -12.54 14.92 -17.86
CA ASP A 15 -13.06 14.21 -16.69
C ASP A 15 -13.76 12.89 -17.04
N ALA A 16 -13.53 12.33 -18.24
CA ALA A 16 -14.10 11.03 -18.59
C ALA A 16 -13.58 9.96 -17.63
N SER A 17 -14.49 9.20 -17.01
CA SER A 17 -14.11 8.08 -16.17
C SER A 17 -13.56 6.92 -17.01
N ILE A 18 -12.81 6.01 -16.38
CA ILE A 18 -12.36 4.76 -17.03
C ILE A 18 -13.57 3.98 -17.59
N SER A 19 -14.71 4.01 -16.90
CA SER A 19 -15.94 3.37 -17.36
C SER A 19 -16.45 3.99 -18.66
N ASP A 20 -16.52 5.32 -18.73
CA ASP A 20 -16.97 6.04 -19.92
C ASP A 20 -16.06 5.78 -21.14
N LEU A 21 -14.75 5.73 -20.90
CA LEU A 21 -13.76 5.45 -21.94
C LEU A 21 -13.86 4.01 -22.47
N ARG A 22 -14.13 3.04 -21.59
CA ARG A 22 -14.36 1.64 -21.98
C ARG A 22 -15.65 1.46 -22.76
N GLU A 23 -16.74 2.09 -22.31
CA GLU A 23 -18.00 2.06 -23.04
C GLU A 23 -17.85 2.66 -24.46
N ALA A 24 -17.12 3.79 -24.58
CA ALA A 24 -16.82 4.38 -25.88
C ALA A 24 -15.94 3.49 -26.77
N LEU A 25 -15.03 2.72 -26.17
CA LEU A 25 -14.16 1.77 -26.88
C LEU A 25 -14.96 0.57 -27.39
N ASP A 26 -15.81 0.00 -26.53
CA ASP A 26 -16.67 -1.14 -26.85
C ASP A 26 -17.71 -0.80 -27.93
N ALA A 27 -18.08 0.48 -28.06
CA ALA A 27 -18.95 0.96 -29.14
C ALA A 27 -18.28 1.01 -30.53
N ILE A 28 -16.95 0.85 -30.64
CA ILE A 28 -16.23 0.84 -31.92
C ILE A 28 -16.24 -0.58 -32.51
N ASP A 29 -17.18 -0.83 -33.40
CA ASP A 29 -17.22 -2.07 -34.19
C ASP A 29 -16.35 -1.94 -35.46
N LEU A 30 -15.06 -2.28 -35.33
CA LEU A 30 -14.13 -2.26 -36.45
C LEU A 30 -14.46 -3.32 -37.52
N GLU A 31 -15.09 -4.43 -37.13
CA GLU A 31 -15.45 -5.49 -38.08
C GLU A 31 -16.61 -5.04 -38.96
N ALA A 32 -17.64 -4.40 -38.38
CA ALA A 32 -18.73 -3.81 -39.15
C ALA A 32 -18.24 -2.69 -40.09
N LEU A 33 -17.31 -1.84 -39.62
CA LEU A 33 -16.71 -0.79 -40.45
C LEU A 33 -15.90 -1.38 -41.62
N GLN A 34 -15.14 -2.46 -41.39
CA GLN A 34 -14.42 -3.15 -42.46
C GLN A 34 -15.39 -3.85 -43.43
N ALA A 35 -16.46 -4.46 -42.93
CA ALA A 35 -17.49 -5.09 -43.75
C ALA A 35 -18.21 -4.08 -44.66
N GLU A 36 -18.39 -2.83 -44.22
CA GLU A 36 -18.91 -1.74 -45.04
C GLU A 36 -17.94 -1.36 -46.17
N VAL A 37 -16.63 -1.28 -45.87
CA VAL A 37 -15.60 -1.08 -46.90
C VAL A 37 -15.66 -2.18 -47.94
N ASP A 38 -15.71 -3.45 -47.52
CA ASP A 38 -15.74 -4.61 -48.43
C ASP A 38 -17.03 -4.65 -49.27
N ARG A 39 -18.17 -4.23 -48.70
CA ARG A 39 -19.43 -4.05 -49.43
C ARG A 39 -19.31 -2.95 -50.48
N ALA A 40 -18.82 -1.76 -50.11
CA ALA A 40 -18.65 -0.65 -51.03
C ALA A 40 -17.68 -0.98 -52.18
N GLN A 41 -16.60 -1.72 -51.88
CA GLN A 41 -15.66 -2.22 -52.88
C GLN A 41 -16.33 -3.17 -53.89
N ARG A 42 -17.16 -4.12 -53.41
CA ARG A 42 -17.90 -5.04 -54.30
C ARG A 42 -18.88 -4.32 -55.20
N VAL A 43 -19.61 -3.32 -54.66
CA VAL A 43 -20.55 -2.50 -55.45
C VAL A 43 -19.80 -1.75 -56.56
N ARG A 44 -18.68 -1.10 -56.22
CA ARG A 44 -17.82 -0.42 -57.20
C ARG A 44 -17.33 -1.40 -58.28
N ALA A 45 -16.87 -2.58 -57.89
CA ALA A 45 -16.36 -3.59 -58.82
C ALA A 45 -17.43 -4.06 -59.82
N GLY A 46 -18.67 -4.26 -59.37
CA GLY A 46 -19.79 -4.61 -60.25
C GLY A 46 -20.14 -3.53 -61.28
N LEU A 47 -20.07 -2.25 -60.87
CA LEU A 47 -20.38 -1.11 -61.75
C LEU A 47 -19.30 -0.82 -62.80
N LEU A 48 -18.08 -1.35 -62.65
CA LEU A 48 -17.03 -1.20 -63.67
C LEU A 48 -17.33 -1.95 -64.97
N LEU A 49 -18.18 -2.99 -64.92
CA LEU A 49 -18.49 -3.82 -66.08
C LEU A 49 -19.69 -3.29 -66.86
N ASP A 50 -20.78 -2.96 -66.16
CA ASP A 50 -22.09 -2.67 -66.78
C ASP A 50 -22.73 -1.37 -66.26
N GLY A 51 -22.01 -0.56 -65.47
CA GLY A 51 -22.52 0.66 -64.84
C GLY A 51 -22.39 1.92 -65.72
N THR A 52 -23.16 2.96 -65.39
CA THR A 52 -22.94 4.31 -65.94
C THR A 52 -21.84 5.03 -65.18
N GLU A 53 -21.14 5.98 -65.81
CA GLU A 53 -20.12 6.81 -65.14
C GLU A 53 -20.67 7.47 -63.87
N ALA A 54 -21.89 8.03 -63.93
CA ALA A 54 -22.55 8.64 -62.78
C ALA A 54 -22.84 7.66 -61.63
N ALA A 55 -23.05 6.38 -61.91
CA ALA A 55 -23.21 5.35 -60.88
C ALA A 55 -21.86 4.97 -60.26
N LEU A 56 -20.81 4.89 -61.09
CA LEU A 56 -19.45 4.62 -60.64
C LEU A 56 -18.96 5.72 -59.69
N ASP A 57 -19.13 7.00 -60.04
CA ASP A 57 -18.75 8.14 -59.20
C ASP A 57 -19.39 8.09 -57.81
N LYS A 58 -20.68 7.73 -57.76
CA LYS A 58 -21.40 7.57 -56.47
C LYS A 58 -20.83 6.42 -55.64
N ALA A 59 -20.47 5.30 -56.27
CA ALA A 59 -19.87 4.16 -55.58
C ALA A 59 -18.46 4.49 -55.06
N GLU A 60 -17.66 5.26 -55.81
CA GLU A 60 -16.35 5.72 -55.36
C GLU A 60 -16.43 6.70 -54.19
N ALA A 61 -17.41 7.61 -54.21
CA ALA A 61 -17.70 8.49 -53.08
C ALA A 61 -18.09 7.69 -51.82
N ALA A 62 -18.98 6.69 -51.97
CA ALA A 62 -19.38 5.82 -50.87
C ALA A 62 -18.20 5.02 -50.30
N LEU A 63 -17.35 4.43 -51.16
CA LEU A 63 -16.15 3.72 -50.72
C LEU A 63 -15.18 4.64 -49.96
N THR A 64 -14.98 5.87 -50.46
CA THR A 64 -14.12 6.85 -49.80
C THR A 64 -14.64 7.20 -48.41
N ILE A 65 -15.97 7.33 -48.24
CA ILE A 65 -16.59 7.57 -46.94
C ILE A 65 -16.36 6.37 -46.00
N ALA A 66 -16.64 5.15 -46.46
CA ALA A 66 -16.47 3.93 -45.66
C ALA A 66 -15.02 3.75 -45.18
N ILE A 67 -14.03 3.98 -46.07
CA ILE A 67 -12.61 3.95 -45.72
C ILE A 67 -12.29 4.98 -44.63
N ARG A 68 -12.75 6.22 -44.78
CA ARG A 68 -12.52 7.28 -43.79
C ARG A 68 -13.17 6.96 -42.45
N GLU A 69 -14.35 6.35 -42.43
CA GLU A 69 -15.02 5.95 -41.19
C GLU A 69 -14.28 4.82 -40.48
N ARG A 70 -13.84 3.79 -41.20
CA ARG A 70 -12.96 2.75 -40.66
C ARG A 70 -11.68 3.35 -40.08
N ASP A 71 -10.99 4.22 -40.84
CA ASP A 71 -9.73 4.81 -40.40
C ASP A 71 -9.93 5.70 -39.16
N ARG A 72 -11.05 6.44 -39.08
CA ARG A 72 -11.43 7.17 -37.87
C ARG A 72 -11.71 6.24 -36.70
N GLY A 73 -12.37 5.10 -36.92
CA GLY A 73 -12.59 4.08 -35.89
C GLY A 73 -11.28 3.53 -35.34
N ILE A 74 -10.33 3.18 -36.22
CA ILE A 74 -8.99 2.70 -35.84
C ILE A 74 -8.25 3.76 -35.01
N ALA A 75 -8.21 5.00 -35.49
CA ALA A 75 -7.54 6.09 -34.79
C ALA A 75 -8.18 6.37 -33.42
N ALA A 76 -9.51 6.32 -33.34
CA ALA A 76 -10.21 6.55 -32.09
C ALA A 76 -10.01 5.41 -31.08
N LYS A 77 -9.97 4.15 -31.53
CA LYS A 77 -9.64 2.99 -30.70
C LYS A 77 -8.26 3.17 -30.05
N ALA A 78 -7.25 3.47 -30.84
CA ALA A 78 -5.88 3.66 -30.34
C ALA A 78 -5.79 4.79 -29.30
N GLU A 79 -6.48 5.91 -29.53
CA GLU A 79 -6.47 7.04 -28.59
C GLU A 79 -7.24 6.72 -27.30
N LEU A 80 -8.38 6.02 -27.38
CA LEU A 80 -9.13 5.57 -26.20
C LEU A 80 -8.32 4.59 -25.35
N GLU A 81 -7.65 3.61 -25.96
CA GLU A 81 -6.78 2.66 -25.25
C GLU A 81 -5.64 3.38 -24.52
N LYS A 82 -4.99 4.33 -25.19
CA LYS A 82 -3.95 5.18 -24.58
C LYS A 82 -4.50 5.95 -23.37
N ARG A 83 -5.66 6.59 -23.51
CA ARG A 83 -6.26 7.39 -22.45
C ARG A 83 -6.72 6.55 -21.26
N ILE A 84 -7.24 5.35 -21.50
CA ILE A 84 -7.55 4.38 -20.44
C ILE A 84 -6.30 4.04 -19.63
N ALA A 85 -5.16 3.81 -20.31
CA ALA A 85 -3.91 3.51 -19.62
C ALA A 85 -3.42 4.70 -18.77
N GLU A 86 -3.50 5.93 -19.30
CA GLU A 86 -3.13 7.16 -18.57
C GLU A 86 -4.00 7.37 -17.32
N VAL A 87 -5.32 7.26 -17.42
CA VAL A 87 -6.23 7.43 -16.28
C VAL A 87 -6.04 6.32 -15.25
N ALA A 88 -5.84 5.07 -15.70
CA ALA A 88 -5.57 3.95 -14.79
C ALA A 88 -4.25 4.13 -14.03
N GLN A 89 -3.20 4.60 -14.71
CA GLN A 89 -1.92 4.89 -14.07
C GLN A 89 -2.05 6.03 -13.05
N ALA A 90 -2.74 7.13 -13.41
CA ALA A 90 -2.97 8.25 -12.50
C ALA A 90 -3.72 7.82 -11.24
N ALA A 91 -4.78 7.03 -11.39
CA ALA A 91 -5.54 6.48 -10.26
C ALA A 91 -4.70 5.58 -9.35
N ALA A 92 -3.82 4.75 -9.93
CA ALA A 92 -2.91 3.90 -9.16
C ALA A 92 -1.88 4.72 -8.37
N VAL A 93 -1.30 5.76 -8.99
CA VAL A 93 -0.36 6.68 -8.34
C VAL A 93 -1.03 7.44 -7.19
N GLU A 94 -2.24 7.93 -7.40
CA GLU A 94 -3.02 8.63 -6.38
C GLU A 94 -3.33 7.70 -5.19
N ALA A 95 -3.78 6.47 -5.46
CA ALA A 95 -4.04 5.47 -4.41
C ALA A 95 -2.79 5.14 -3.59
N LEU A 96 -1.65 4.90 -4.23
CA LEU A 96 -0.37 4.66 -3.56
C LEU A 96 0.10 5.87 -2.75
N THR A 97 -0.12 7.07 -3.26
CA THR A 97 0.21 8.31 -2.55
C THR A 97 -0.64 8.47 -1.29
N ALA A 98 -1.94 8.18 -1.38
CA ALA A 98 -2.84 8.22 -0.24
C ALA A 98 -2.46 7.18 0.84
N GLU A 99 -2.14 5.95 0.42
CA GLU A 99 -1.68 4.89 1.32
C GLU A 99 -0.37 5.27 2.01
N ARG A 100 0.62 5.76 1.24
CA ARG A 100 1.88 6.24 1.78
C ARG A 100 1.65 7.33 2.83
N ASN A 101 0.84 8.35 2.52
CA ASN A 101 0.58 9.45 3.43
C ASN A 101 -0.06 8.98 4.75
N LYS A 102 -0.97 8.01 4.67
CA LYS A 102 -1.57 7.38 5.85
C LYS A 102 -0.52 6.67 6.72
N VAL A 103 0.33 5.86 6.11
CA VAL A 103 1.40 5.12 6.82
C VAL A 103 2.43 6.08 7.43
N GLU A 104 2.82 7.12 6.69
CA GLU A 104 3.75 8.14 7.17
C GLU A 104 3.16 8.96 8.33
N GLY A 105 1.85 9.24 8.30
CA GLY A 105 1.14 9.85 9.43
C GLY A 105 1.20 9.01 10.70
N GLU A 106 0.90 7.70 10.60
CA GLU A 106 0.97 6.78 11.74
C GLU A 106 2.40 6.61 12.26
N ALA A 107 3.37 6.46 11.36
CA ALA A 107 4.79 6.35 11.73
C ALA A 107 5.27 7.60 12.49
N ASN A 108 4.86 8.79 12.04
CA ASN A 108 5.18 10.05 12.73
C ASN A 108 4.49 10.17 14.09
N ALA A 109 3.24 9.70 14.21
CA ALA A 109 2.53 9.66 15.49
C ALA A 109 3.25 8.76 16.50
N VAL A 110 3.60 7.53 16.10
CA VAL A 110 4.35 6.59 16.93
C VAL A 110 5.73 7.14 17.30
N ALA A 111 6.45 7.73 16.34
CA ALA A 111 7.75 8.34 16.60
C ALA A 111 7.66 9.48 17.64
N ASN A 112 6.59 10.27 17.61
CA ASN A 112 6.34 11.31 18.60
C ASN A 112 6.00 10.74 19.97
N ASP A 113 5.20 9.67 20.03
CA ASP A 113 4.88 8.99 21.28
C ASP A 113 6.13 8.38 21.92
N LEU A 114 7.01 7.77 21.12
CA LEU A 114 8.30 7.29 21.60
C LEU A 114 9.11 8.45 22.19
N LYS A 115 9.25 9.57 21.48
CA LYS A 115 10.02 10.73 21.99
C LYS A 115 9.44 11.32 23.27
N LYS A 116 8.11 11.44 23.37
CA LYS A 116 7.43 12.12 24.48
C LYS A 116 7.27 11.22 25.71
N ARG A 117 6.93 9.94 25.51
CA ARG A 117 6.51 9.04 26.58
C ARG A 117 7.57 8.03 26.94
N LEU A 118 8.27 7.46 25.95
CA LEU A 118 9.23 6.38 26.20
C LEU A 118 10.35 6.84 27.13
N VAL A 119 10.87 8.06 26.96
CA VAL A 119 11.98 8.59 27.79
C VAL A 119 11.60 8.62 29.27
N GLY A 120 10.42 9.12 29.59
CA GLY A 120 9.92 9.17 30.97
C GLY A 120 9.67 7.77 31.54
N LEU A 121 8.97 6.93 30.79
CA LEU A 121 8.69 5.54 31.19
C LEU A 121 9.96 4.72 31.37
N GLN A 122 10.93 4.86 30.47
CA GLN A 122 12.21 4.17 30.54
C GLN A 122 12.99 4.60 31.78
N THR A 123 13.04 5.90 32.07
CA THR A 123 13.70 6.39 33.29
C THR A 123 13.06 5.81 34.54
N GLU A 124 11.73 5.75 34.58
CA GLU A 124 10.98 5.17 35.68
C GLU A 124 11.24 3.66 35.83
N ILE A 125 11.18 2.90 34.73
CA ILE A 125 11.45 1.47 34.70
C ILE A 125 12.88 1.19 35.17
N VAL A 126 13.88 1.89 34.64
CA VAL A 126 15.29 1.70 35.06
C VAL A 126 15.47 2.06 36.54
N GLY A 127 14.79 3.10 37.02
CA GLY A 127 14.79 3.44 38.45
C GLY A 127 14.20 2.34 39.33
N ILE A 128 13.11 1.71 38.90
CA ILE A 128 12.49 0.57 39.60
C ILE A 128 13.43 -0.64 39.57
N LEU A 129 14.02 -0.98 38.43
CA LEU A 129 14.94 -2.11 38.30
C LEU A 129 16.19 -1.93 39.17
N GLY A 130 16.74 -0.70 39.24
CA GLY A 130 17.84 -0.39 40.16
C GLY A 130 17.48 -0.63 41.62
N ARG A 131 16.32 -0.13 42.06
CA ARG A 131 15.82 -0.34 43.43
C ARG A 131 15.56 -1.82 43.73
N LEU A 132 15.00 -2.56 42.77
CA LEU A 132 14.78 -4.00 42.90
C LEU A 132 16.12 -4.72 43.07
N HIS A 133 17.11 -4.43 42.22
CA HIS A 133 18.44 -5.03 42.31
C HIS A 133 19.11 -4.80 43.66
N ASP A 134 19.05 -3.57 44.16
CA ASP A 134 19.62 -3.24 45.47
C ASP A 134 18.89 -3.98 46.60
N ALA A 135 17.56 -4.08 46.52
CA ALA A 135 16.75 -4.79 47.50
C ALA A 135 17.00 -6.30 47.47
N GLU A 136 17.12 -6.92 46.29
CA GLU A 136 17.46 -8.34 46.15
C GLU A 136 18.85 -8.64 46.72
N LYS A 137 19.84 -7.78 46.45
CA LYS A 137 21.17 -7.90 47.07
C LYS A 137 21.11 -7.80 48.59
N ALA A 138 20.30 -6.88 49.13
CA ALA A 138 20.14 -6.75 50.57
C ALA A 138 19.49 -8.02 51.18
N VAL A 139 18.48 -8.59 50.51
CA VAL A 139 17.84 -9.86 50.89
C VAL A 139 18.84 -11.02 50.83
N GLU A 140 19.65 -11.12 49.78
CA GLU A 140 20.69 -12.13 49.65
C GLU A 140 21.71 -12.04 50.78
N GLN A 141 22.20 -10.82 51.07
CA GLN A 141 23.18 -10.58 52.14
C GLN A 141 22.63 -10.93 53.53
N ILE A 142 21.40 -10.56 53.86
CA ILE A 142 20.80 -10.89 55.16
C ILE A 142 20.52 -12.38 55.27
N ASN A 143 20.04 -13.03 54.20
CA ASN A 143 19.83 -14.47 54.18
C ASN A 143 21.14 -15.23 54.38
N GLY A 144 22.24 -14.78 53.77
CA GLY A 144 23.57 -15.34 54.02
C GLY A 144 23.94 -15.32 55.50
N LYS A 145 23.76 -14.18 56.18
CA LYS A 145 24.00 -14.04 57.63
C LYS A 145 23.09 -14.90 58.49
N LEU A 146 21.81 -15.04 58.10
CA LEU A 146 20.85 -15.90 58.82
C LEU A 146 21.25 -17.38 58.72
N ILE A 147 21.67 -17.83 57.53
CA ILE A 147 22.17 -19.19 57.31
C ILE A 147 23.42 -19.45 58.15
N GLU A 148 24.39 -18.52 58.16
CA GLU A 148 25.60 -18.62 58.99
C GLU A 148 25.29 -18.71 60.49
N ALA A 149 24.20 -18.08 60.93
CA ALA A 149 23.69 -18.15 62.30
C ALA A 149 22.84 -19.40 62.59
N GLY A 150 22.67 -20.32 61.63
CA GLY A 150 21.86 -21.54 61.78
C GLY A 150 20.36 -21.30 61.78
N ARG A 151 19.89 -20.17 61.23
CA ARG A 151 18.47 -19.84 61.12
C ARG A 151 17.90 -20.26 59.77
N ASP A 152 16.64 -20.68 59.78
CA ASP A 152 15.89 -21.15 58.61
C ASP A 152 14.75 -20.21 58.18
N ASP A 153 14.50 -19.13 58.93
CA ASP A 153 13.48 -18.12 58.63
C ASP A 153 13.97 -17.11 57.57
N LEU A 154 14.29 -17.62 56.38
CA LEU A 154 14.83 -16.81 55.28
C LEU A 154 13.78 -15.84 54.70
N ILE A 155 14.28 -14.69 54.29
CA ILE A 155 13.49 -13.64 53.67
C ILE A 155 13.31 -13.99 52.17
N PRO A 156 12.07 -14.13 51.66
CA PRO A 156 11.85 -14.43 50.25
C PRO A 156 12.37 -13.31 49.34
N ALA A 157 12.87 -13.66 48.16
CA ALA A 157 13.27 -12.70 47.13
C ALA A 157 12.13 -11.69 46.84
N VAL A 158 12.49 -10.43 46.62
CA VAL A 158 11.53 -9.33 46.43
C VAL A 158 10.61 -9.62 45.24
N GLU A 159 11.19 -10.06 44.13
CA GLU A 159 10.48 -10.33 42.89
C GLU A 159 9.44 -11.45 43.05
N THR A 160 9.76 -12.51 43.79
CA THR A 160 8.83 -13.62 44.03
C THR A 160 7.58 -13.23 44.84
N ARG A 161 7.62 -12.10 45.55
CA ARG A 161 6.47 -11.55 46.27
C ARG A 161 5.52 -10.78 45.35
N ALA A 162 6.08 -10.05 44.40
CA ALA A 162 5.31 -9.26 43.43
C ALA A 162 4.80 -10.13 42.29
N PHE A 163 5.64 -11.05 41.81
CA PHE A 163 5.41 -11.93 40.67
C PHE A 163 5.75 -13.37 41.08
N PRO A 164 4.85 -14.06 41.80
CA PRO A 164 5.10 -15.44 42.22
C PRO A 164 5.29 -16.33 40.98
N ALA A 165 6.34 -17.15 41.00
CA ALA A 165 6.60 -18.09 39.92
C ALA A 165 5.45 -19.11 39.84
N PRO A 166 5.02 -19.50 38.62
CA PRO A 166 4.05 -20.57 38.48
C PRO A 166 4.54 -21.85 39.16
N ALA A 167 3.61 -22.67 39.66
CA ALA A 167 3.97 -23.91 40.35
C ALA A 167 4.85 -24.82 39.45
N GLY A 168 5.95 -25.32 40.02
CA GLY A 168 6.90 -26.19 39.30
C GLY A 168 7.99 -25.45 38.50
N TYR A 169 8.02 -24.11 38.51
CA TYR A 169 9.03 -23.33 37.80
C TYR A 169 10.12 -22.78 38.73
N TYR A 170 11.36 -22.77 38.23
CA TYR A 170 12.50 -22.18 38.92
C TYR A 170 12.49 -20.65 38.77
N ALA A 171 12.09 -19.95 39.83
CA ALA A 171 11.89 -18.50 39.84
C ALA A 171 13.05 -17.67 39.25
N PRO A 172 14.34 -17.98 39.51
CA PRO A 172 15.46 -17.18 38.98
C PRO A 172 15.56 -17.16 37.45
N VAL A 173 14.91 -18.06 36.72
CA VAL A 173 14.89 -18.04 35.25
C VAL A 173 14.06 -16.86 34.72
N PHE A 174 13.04 -16.43 35.47
CA PHE A 174 12.05 -15.44 35.04
C PHE A 174 12.30 -14.04 35.57
N SER A 175 13.50 -13.76 36.08
CA SER A 175 13.77 -12.45 36.69
C SER A 175 13.72 -11.31 35.68
N ILE A 176 12.93 -10.28 35.97
CA ILE A 176 12.85 -9.04 35.19
C ILE A 176 14.15 -8.26 35.21
N LEU A 177 15.06 -8.52 36.15
CA LEU A 177 16.40 -7.95 36.17
C LEU A 177 17.24 -8.41 34.97
N LYS A 178 16.87 -9.52 34.31
CA LYS A 178 17.51 -10.03 33.09
C LYS A 178 17.06 -9.32 31.81
N ASN A 179 16.06 -8.44 31.89
CA ASN A 179 15.64 -7.68 30.71
C ASN A 179 16.76 -6.76 30.24
N GLU A 180 16.78 -6.47 28.95
CA GLU A 180 17.70 -5.51 28.35
C GLU A 180 16.92 -4.30 27.85
N ILE A 181 17.31 -3.12 28.32
CA ILE A 181 16.77 -1.83 27.90
C ILE A 181 17.91 -1.03 27.32
N ARG A 182 17.84 -0.77 26.01
CA ARG A 182 18.82 0.06 25.31
C ARG A 182 18.72 1.52 25.83
N PRO A 183 19.84 2.18 26.15
CA PRO A 183 19.83 3.61 26.46
C PRO A 183 19.42 4.43 25.24
N VAL A 184 18.67 5.51 25.49
CA VAL A 184 18.24 6.48 24.47
C VAL A 184 18.62 7.89 24.93
N ALA A 185 18.59 8.86 24.03
CA ALA A 185 18.86 10.26 24.40
C ALA A 185 17.89 10.71 25.50
N GLY A 186 18.43 11.07 26.67
CA GLY A 186 17.65 11.52 27.82
C GLY A 186 17.14 10.43 28.76
N ALA A 187 17.39 9.13 28.51
CA ALA A 187 17.04 8.05 29.45
C ALA A 187 18.11 6.96 29.55
N PRO A 188 18.41 6.46 30.77
CA PRO A 188 19.40 5.42 30.98
C PRO A 188 18.94 4.07 30.42
N GLY A 189 19.89 3.17 30.16
CA GLY A 189 19.61 1.77 29.82
C GLY A 189 19.66 0.86 31.06
N TRP A 190 19.34 -0.41 30.85
CA TRP A 190 19.45 -1.47 31.86
C TRP A 190 19.94 -2.76 31.19
N GLY A 191 20.91 -3.46 31.77
CA GLY A 191 21.38 -4.77 31.31
C GLY A 191 22.12 -4.80 29.95
N ALA A 192 21.83 -3.85 29.06
CA ALA A 192 22.44 -3.78 27.73
C ALA A 192 23.91 -3.36 27.83
N ALA A 193 24.82 -4.19 27.32
CA ALA A 193 26.18 -3.76 27.04
C ALA A 193 26.12 -2.65 25.98
N LEU A 194 26.57 -1.44 26.32
CA LEU A 194 26.74 -0.39 25.32
C LEU A 194 27.69 -0.91 24.23
N PRO A 195 27.32 -0.83 22.93
CA PRO A 195 28.30 -1.06 21.88
C PRO A 195 29.43 -0.05 22.10
N ARG A 196 30.66 -0.55 22.27
CA ARG A 196 31.85 0.31 22.35
C ARG A 196 31.93 1.09 21.05
N ALA A 197 31.86 2.41 21.15
CA ALA A 197 32.05 3.32 20.03
C ALA A 197 33.49 3.24 19.50
#